data_AF-A0A2V5LWD3-F1
#
_entry.id   AF-A0A2V5LWD3-F1
#
_cell.length_a   1.000
_cell.length_b   1.000
_cell.length_c   1.000
_cell.angle_alpha   90.00
_cell.angle_beta   90.00
_cell.angle_gamma   90.00
#
_symmetry.space_group_name_H-M   'P 1'
#
loop_
_entity.id
_entity.type
_entity.pdbx_description
1 polymer ?
#
loop_
_entity_poly.entity_id
_entity_poly.type
_entity_poly.pdbx_seq_one_letter_code
_entity_poly.pdbx_strand_id
1 'polypeptide(L)'
;MSSQLTERGSLDVESEMLPQEPPPWIIRSTAWLLLAAFLFALLVAIVMRLPETVHCQFVLIPATGADPIQSPRQAIISRVAVEEGQPVKLGEALFVLRSDEIRGWDTQFRTLTEDLRSKEESLIQSETAYAAQLEIKKAEIEQAKSEVKFRENHASTSRELVKRMEKLAKL
;
A
#
# COMPACT_ATOMS: atom_id res chain seq x y z
N MET A 1 -84.24 -63.93 -61.43
CA MET A 1 -84.51 -62.51 -61.76
C MET A 1 -84.06 -61.68 -60.57
N SER A 2 -82.90 -61.02 -60.61
CA SER A 2 -82.72 -59.60 -61.01
C SER A 2 -83.73 -58.68 -60.31
N SER A 3 -83.36 -57.63 -59.57
CA SER A 3 -82.19 -56.76 -59.67
C SER A 3 -82.16 -55.76 -58.50
N GLN A 4 -80.96 -55.52 -57.94
CA GLN A 4 -80.37 -54.20 -57.64
C GLN A 4 -81.05 -53.28 -56.60
N LEU A 5 -80.37 -52.42 -55.85
CA LEU A 5 -78.97 -52.15 -55.51
C LEU A 5 -79.09 -51.15 -54.34
N THR A 6 -78.21 -51.27 -53.35
CA THR A 6 -77.65 -50.16 -52.55
C THR A 6 -78.63 -49.18 -51.90
N GLU A 7 -78.81 -49.32 -50.58
CA GLU A 7 -78.95 -48.14 -49.72
C GLU A 7 -77.90 -48.24 -48.60
N ARG A 8 -76.70 -47.75 -48.93
CA ARG A 8 -75.73 -47.30 -47.93
C ARG A 8 -76.21 -45.93 -47.45
N GLY A 9 -76.78 -45.92 -46.24
CA GLY A 9 -77.15 -44.71 -45.51
C GLY A 9 -76.88 -44.93 -44.02
N SER A 10 -75.64 -45.28 -43.69
CA SER A 10 -75.15 -45.34 -42.32
C SER A 10 -74.84 -43.93 -41.81
N LEU A 11 -75.32 -43.61 -40.62
CA LEU A 11 -74.83 -42.55 -39.71
C LEU A 11 -75.39 -41.12 -39.84
N ASP A 12 -76.68 -40.95 -40.14
CA ASP A 12 -77.42 -39.72 -39.79
C ASP A 12 -78.43 -39.99 -38.66
N VAL A 13 -78.00 -40.72 -37.62
CA VAL A 13 -78.81 -41.02 -36.41
C VAL A 13 -78.11 -40.55 -35.14
N GLU A 14 -77.35 -39.47 -35.23
CA GLU A 14 -76.93 -38.73 -34.04
C GLU A 14 -77.16 -37.24 -34.29
N SER A 15 -77.99 -36.65 -33.41
CA SER A 15 -78.17 -35.20 -33.25
C SER A 15 -79.36 -34.53 -33.95
N GLU A 16 -80.58 -35.07 -33.77
CA GLU A 16 -81.82 -34.36 -34.17
C GLU A 16 -82.96 -34.38 -33.12
N MET A 17 -82.63 -34.47 -31.82
CA MET A 17 -83.63 -34.41 -30.73
C MET A 17 -83.21 -33.59 -29.51
N LEU A 18 -82.58 -32.43 -29.71
CA LEU A 18 -82.57 -31.38 -28.69
C LEU A 18 -83.31 -30.15 -29.26
N PRO A 19 -84.34 -29.62 -28.57
CA PRO A 19 -85.03 -28.41 -29.01
C PRO A 19 -84.00 -27.28 -29.18
N GLN A 20 -83.96 -26.71 -30.39
CA GLN A 20 -82.86 -25.85 -30.85
C GLN A 20 -82.88 -24.43 -30.25
N GLU A 21 -83.79 -24.14 -29.33
CA GLU A 21 -83.81 -22.89 -28.56
C GLU A 21 -84.14 -23.18 -27.09
N PRO A 22 -83.19 -23.05 -26.15
CA PRO A 22 -83.51 -23.16 -24.74
C PRO A 22 -84.52 -22.06 -24.38
N PRO A 23 -85.55 -22.36 -23.56
CA PRO A 23 -86.55 -21.38 -23.14
C PRO A 23 -85.92 -20.05 -22.72
N PRO A 24 -86.52 -18.89 -23.08
CA PRO A 24 -85.90 -17.58 -22.89
C PRO A 24 -85.58 -17.25 -21.42
N TRP A 25 -86.23 -17.93 -20.47
CA TRP A 25 -85.90 -17.84 -19.04
C TRP A 25 -84.56 -18.49 -18.68
N ILE A 26 -84.17 -19.59 -19.34
CA ILE A 26 -82.85 -20.23 -19.15
C ILE A 26 -81.76 -19.32 -19.71
N ILE A 27 -81.95 -18.77 -20.91
CA ILE A 27 -80.99 -17.84 -21.51
C ILE A 27 -80.78 -16.61 -20.61
N ARG A 28 -81.86 -16.03 -20.10
CA ARG A 28 -81.80 -14.87 -19.18
C ARG A 28 -81.14 -15.22 -17.85
N SER A 29 -81.41 -16.40 -17.31
CA SER A 29 -80.81 -16.86 -16.06
C SER A 29 -79.32 -17.14 -16.22
N THR A 30 -78.92 -17.79 -17.32
CA THR A 30 -77.52 -18.03 -17.66
C THR A 30 -76.79 -16.71 -17.90
N ALA A 31 -77.41 -15.74 -18.59
CA ALA A 31 -76.84 -14.41 -18.78
C ALA A 31 -76.64 -13.65 -17.46
N TRP A 32 -77.65 -13.67 -16.57
CA TRP A 32 -77.53 -13.05 -15.24
C TRP A 32 -76.47 -13.73 -14.37
N LEU A 33 -76.36 -15.05 -14.45
CA LEU A 33 -75.36 -15.82 -13.71
C LEU A 33 -73.95 -15.49 -14.21
N LEU A 34 -73.74 -15.42 -15.53
CA LEU A 34 -72.46 -14.99 -16.12
C LEU A 34 -72.10 -13.57 -15.72
N LEU A 35 -73.07 -12.66 -15.71
CA LEU A 35 -72.86 -11.26 -15.34
C LEU A 35 -72.53 -11.11 -13.85
N ALA A 36 -73.22 -11.86 -12.99
CA ALA A 36 -72.92 -11.92 -11.56
C ALA A 36 -71.54 -12.52 -11.28
N ALA A 37 -71.17 -13.61 -11.96
CA ALA A 37 -69.86 -14.24 -11.81
C ALA A 37 -68.73 -13.30 -12.25
N PHE A 38 -68.91 -12.57 -13.36
CA PHE A 38 -67.96 -11.57 -13.82
C PHE A 38 -67.82 -10.40 -12.83
N LEU A 39 -68.95 -9.86 -12.35
CA LEU A 39 -68.94 -8.78 -11.36
C LEU A 39 -68.25 -9.22 -10.05
N PHE A 40 -68.48 -10.46 -9.63
CA PHE A 40 -67.85 -11.04 -8.47
C PHE A 40 -66.33 -11.19 -8.65
N ALA A 41 -65.88 -11.71 -9.80
CA ALA A 41 -64.45 -11.81 -10.12
C ALA A 41 -63.77 -10.44 -10.18
N LEU A 42 -64.46 -9.42 -10.73
CA LEU A 42 -63.98 -8.04 -10.76
C LEU A 42 -63.81 -7.47 -9.33
N LEU A 43 -64.81 -7.68 -8.47
CA LEU A 43 -64.74 -7.25 -7.07
C LEU A 43 -63.58 -7.94 -6.33
N VAL A 44 -63.39 -9.24 -6.54
CA VAL A 44 -62.27 -9.98 -5.95
C VAL A 44 -60.93 -9.43 -6.43
N ALA A 45 -60.76 -9.14 -7.73
CA ALA A 45 -59.51 -8.58 -8.26
C ALA A 45 -59.20 -7.17 -7.72
N ILE A 46 -60.23 -6.36 -7.44
CA ILE A 46 -60.05 -5.02 -6.85
C ILE A 46 -59.70 -5.11 -5.36
N VAL A 47 -60.37 -6.00 -4.62
CA VAL A 47 -60.20 -6.14 -3.17
C VAL A 47 -58.93 -6.93 -2.82
N MET A 48 -58.61 -7.98 -3.57
CA MET A 48 -57.37 -8.75 -3.39
C MET A 48 -56.23 -8.07 -4.13
N ARG A 49 -55.48 -7.23 -3.42
CA ARG A 49 -54.14 -6.85 -3.85
C ARG A 49 -53.24 -8.06 -3.68
N LEU A 50 -52.75 -8.63 -4.78
CA LEU A 50 -51.73 -9.68 -4.72
C LEU A 50 -50.46 -9.07 -4.14
N PRO A 51 -49.98 -9.50 -2.95
CA PRO A 51 -48.76 -8.96 -2.39
C PRO A 51 -47.58 -9.48 -3.22
N GLU A 52 -47.01 -8.63 -4.06
CA GLU A 52 -45.75 -8.94 -4.74
C GLU A 52 -44.60 -8.88 -3.72
N THR A 53 -44.23 -10.04 -3.18
CA THR A 53 -43.06 -10.16 -2.31
C THR A 53 -41.80 -10.36 -3.16
N VAL A 54 -41.00 -9.31 -3.29
CA VAL A 54 -39.70 -9.40 -3.96
C VAL A 54 -38.68 -10.01 -3.00
N HIS A 55 -38.15 -11.18 -3.34
CA HIS A 55 -37.07 -11.81 -2.59
C HIS A 55 -35.73 -11.25 -3.08
N CYS A 56 -35.15 -10.33 -2.32
CA CYS A 56 -33.78 -9.86 -2.57
C CYS A 56 -32.81 -10.66 -1.69
N GLN A 57 -31.88 -11.37 -2.33
CA GLN A 57 -30.72 -11.89 -1.64
C GLN A 57 -29.73 -10.74 -1.43
N PHE A 58 -29.36 -10.50 -0.18
CA PHE A 58 -28.31 -9.54 0.17
C PHE A 58 -27.21 -10.26 0.94
N VAL A 59 -25.98 -9.83 0.72
CA VAL A 59 -24.81 -10.28 1.48
C VAL A 59 -24.39 -9.12 2.37
N LEU A 60 -24.17 -9.41 3.65
CA LEU A 60 -23.66 -8.44 4.60
C LEU A 60 -22.16 -8.26 4.36
N ILE A 61 -21.75 -7.03 4.07
CA ILE A 61 -20.36 -6.62 3.93
C ILE A 61 -20.10 -5.59 5.04
N PRO A 62 -18.94 -5.63 5.72
CA PRO A 62 -18.62 -4.64 6.74
C PRO A 62 -18.60 -3.22 6.15
N ALA A 63 -19.13 -2.24 6.89
CA ALA A 63 -19.31 -0.86 6.42
C ALA A 63 -17.98 -0.18 6.04
N THR A 64 -16.93 -0.46 6.81
CA THR A 64 -15.54 -0.26 6.45
C THR A 64 -15.03 -1.62 5.99
N GLY A 65 -14.75 -1.77 4.69
CA GLY A 65 -14.37 -3.05 4.09
C GLY A 65 -13.32 -3.82 4.89
N ALA A 66 -13.23 -5.13 4.65
CA ALA A 66 -12.17 -5.96 5.24
C ALA A 66 -10.82 -5.51 4.66
N ASP A 67 -10.23 -4.46 5.23
CA ASP A 67 -9.01 -3.83 4.75
C ASP A 67 -7.86 -4.85 4.86
N PRO A 68 -7.44 -5.48 3.75
CA PRO A 68 -6.47 -6.54 3.80
C PRO A 68 -5.09 -5.93 4.01
N ILE A 69 -4.54 -6.09 5.20
CA ILE A 69 -3.22 -5.56 5.54
C ILE A 69 -2.16 -6.42 4.86
N GLN A 70 -1.37 -5.79 3.97
CA GLN A 70 -0.26 -6.44 3.29
C GLN A 70 1.08 -6.01 3.88
N SER A 71 2.08 -6.90 3.80
CA SER A 71 3.45 -6.55 4.17
C SER A 71 4.06 -5.59 3.14
N PRO A 72 4.72 -4.50 3.56
CA PRO A 72 5.36 -3.55 2.64
C PRO A 72 6.60 -4.13 1.94
N ARG A 73 7.15 -5.24 2.43
CA ARG A 73 8.33 -5.92 1.86
C ARG A 73 8.29 -7.42 2.08
N GLN A 74 9.16 -8.15 1.38
CA GLN A 74 9.36 -9.57 1.62
C GLN A 74 10.00 -9.78 3.00
N ALA A 75 9.33 -10.55 3.85
CA ALA A 75 9.78 -10.83 5.21
C ALA A 75 9.21 -12.17 5.69
N ILE A 76 9.88 -12.76 6.67
CA ILE A 76 9.44 -13.97 7.36
C ILE A 76 8.63 -13.55 8.58
N ILE A 77 7.46 -14.15 8.78
CA ILE A 77 6.64 -13.92 9.98
C ILE A 77 7.37 -14.52 11.19
N SER A 78 7.77 -13.67 12.12
CA SER A 78 8.43 -14.10 13.37
C SER A 78 7.43 -14.40 14.47
N ARG A 79 6.33 -13.65 14.53
CA ARG A 79 5.26 -13.83 15.51
C ARG A 79 3.95 -13.27 14.99
N VAL A 80 2.87 -14.02 15.22
CA VAL A 80 1.50 -13.55 15.08
C VAL A 80 1.01 -13.16 16.47
N ALA A 81 0.48 -11.95 16.63
CA ALA A 81 0.09 -11.40 17.92
C ALA A 81 -1.44 -11.34 18.13
N VAL A 82 -2.21 -11.70 17.11
CA VAL A 82 -3.68 -11.62 17.10
C VAL A 82 -4.30 -12.92 16.60
N GLU A 83 -5.51 -13.21 17.08
CA GLU A 83 -6.33 -14.35 16.67
C GLU A 83 -7.51 -13.90 15.79
N GLU A 84 -8.11 -14.84 15.06
CA GLU A 84 -9.25 -14.57 14.19
C GLU A 84 -10.46 -14.07 14.99
N GLY A 85 -11.07 -12.96 14.54
CA GLY A 85 -12.22 -12.34 15.21
C GLY A 85 -11.86 -11.47 16.43
N GLN A 86 -10.59 -11.34 16.78
CA GLN A 86 -10.15 -10.47 17.88
C GLN A 86 -10.30 -8.99 17.49
N PRO A 87 -10.94 -8.15 18.32
CA PRO A 87 -10.99 -6.71 18.09
C PRO A 87 -9.62 -6.10 18.35
N VAL A 88 -9.11 -5.33 17.39
CA VAL A 88 -7.79 -4.69 17.42
C VAL A 88 -7.94 -3.17 17.35
N LYS A 89 -7.08 -2.44 18.07
CA LYS A 89 -7.06 -0.98 18.03
C LYS A 89 -6.11 -0.47 16.94
N LEU A 90 -6.32 0.77 16.50
CA LEU A 90 -5.39 1.43 15.59
C LEU A 90 -4.00 1.52 16.21
N GLY A 91 -2.98 1.02 15.50
CA GLY A 91 -1.59 1.00 15.94
C GLY A 91 -1.19 -0.22 16.78
N GLU A 92 -2.11 -1.15 17.04
CA GLU A 92 -1.78 -2.40 17.71
C GLU A 92 -0.96 -3.32 16.79
N ALA A 93 0.04 -3.99 17.35
CA ALA A 93 0.92 -4.87 16.58
C ALA A 93 0.19 -6.18 16.23
N LEU A 94 -0.12 -6.39 14.95
CA LEU A 94 -0.76 -7.62 14.47
C LEU A 94 0.26 -8.71 14.15
N PHE A 95 1.33 -8.35 13.44
CA PHE A 95 2.37 -9.26 12.97
C PHE A 95 3.76 -8.67 13.22
N VAL A 96 4.68 -9.49 13.72
CA VAL A 96 6.09 -9.14 13.82
C VAL A 96 6.81 -9.84 12.68
N LEU A 97 7.36 -9.03 11.77
CA LEU A 97 8.07 -9.48 10.58
C LEU A 97 9.59 -9.38 10.81
N ARG A 98 10.32 -10.40 10.36
CA ARG A 98 11.77 -10.40 10.30
C ARG A 98 12.18 -10.40 8.83
N SER A 99 12.91 -9.37 8.42
CA SER A 99 13.55 -9.31 7.10
C SER A 99 15.07 -9.36 7.28
N ASP A 100 15.71 -10.18 6.46
CA ASP A 100 17.15 -10.32 6.32
C ASP A 100 17.79 -9.06 5.71
N GLU A 101 17.10 -8.37 4.80
CA GLU A 101 17.54 -7.08 4.23
C GLU A 101 17.80 -6.03 5.32
N ILE A 102 16.92 -5.94 6.34
CA ILE A 102 17.10 -5.02 7.48
C ILE A 102 18.40 -5.32 8.22
N ARG A 103 18.72 -6.61 8.42
CA ARG A 103 19.93 -7.02 9.14
C ARG A 103 21.19 -6.68 8.33
N GLY A 104 21.11 -6.83 7.01
CA GLY A 104 22.16 -6.39 6.09
C GLY A 104 22.41 -4.90 6.22
N TRP A 105 21.35 -4.08 6.24
CA TRP A 105 21.45 -2.63 6.42
C TRP A 105 22.04 -2.24 7.76
N ASP A 106 21.60 -2.84 8.87
CA ASP A 106 22.15 -2.54 10.21
C ASP A 106 23.66 -2.80 10.27
N THR A 107 24.11 -3.91 9.65
CA THR A 107 25.54 -4.23 9.54
C THR A 107 26.29 -3.19 8.72
N GLN A 108 25.74 -2.79 7.55
CA GLN A 108 26.32 -1.76 6.70
C GLN A 108 26.38 -0.40 7.40
N PHE A 109 25.31 0.00 8.09
CA PHE A 109 25.26 1.24 8.88
C PHE A 109 26.33 1.24 9.97
N ARG A 110 26.50 0.12 10.68
CA ARG A 110 27.54 0.01 11.69
C ARG A 110 28.94 0.14 11.09
N THR A 111 29.23 -0.58 10.01
CA THR A 111 30.53 -0.48 9.32
C THR A 111 30.79 0.93 8.81
N LEU A 112 29.81 1.59 8.19
CA LEU A 112 29.94 2.97 7.73
C LEU A 112 30.20 3.94 8.88
N THR A 113 29.57 3.73 10.03
CA THR A 113 29.77 4.56 11.22
C THR A 113 31.17 4.37 11.81
N GLU A 114 31.66 3.13 11.87
CA GLU A 114 33.03 2.80 12.29
C GLU A 114 34.08 3.41 11.33
N ASP A 115 33.85 3.31 10.03
CA ASP A 115 34.73 3.89 9.01
C ASP A 115 34.77 5.43 9.10
N LEU A 116 33.61 6.08 9.31
CA LEU A 116 33.56 7.52 9.52
C LEU A 116 34.35 7.94 10.76
N ARG A 117 34.18 7.23 11.86
CA ARG A 117 34.91 7.49 13.10
C ARG A 117 36.42 7.32 12.93
N SER A 118 36.84 6.24 12.27
CA SER A 118 38.25 5.97 11.96
C SER A 118 38.87 7.07 11.09
N LYS A 119 38.12 7.57 10.09
CA LYS A 119 38.57 8.67 9.24
C LYS A 119 38.69 9.98 10.01
N GLU A 120 37.74 10.29 10.89
CA GLU A 120 37.78 11.48 11.73
C GLU A 120 39.00 11.46 12.67
N GLU A 121 39.25 10.32 13.34
CA GLU A 121 40.41 10.14 14.20
C GLU A 121 41.73 10.25 13.43
N SER A 122 41.80 9.65 12.24
CA SER A 122 42.97 9.75 11.35
C SER A 122 43.22 11.20 10.91
N LEU A 123 42.16 11.97 10.66
CA LEU A 123 42.27 13.37 10.27
C LEU A 123 42.84 14.21 11.40
N ILE A 124 42.31 14.06 12.62
CA ILE A 124 42.83 14.73 13.83
C ILE A 124 44.30 14.38 14.07
N GLN A 125 44.67 13.10 13.94
CA GLN A 125 46.05 12.67 14.10
C GLN A 125 46.96 13.28 13.02
N SER A 126 46.49 13.37 11.78
CA SER A 126 47.25 14.01 10.71
C SER A 126 47.43 15.52 10.96
N GLU A 127 46.38 16.21 11.42
CA GLU A 127 46.41 17.64 11.71
C GLU A 127 47.39 17.96 12.84
N THR A 128 47.34 17.19 13.92
CA THR A 128 48.28 17.34 15.05
C THR A 128 49.73 17.06 14.64
N ALA A 129 49.96 16.04 13.80
CA ALA A 129 51.29 15.77 13.26
C ALA A 129 51.80 16.93 12.39
N TYR A 130 50.96 17.51 11.53
CA TYR A 130 51.32 18.68 10.73
C TYR A 130 51.60 19.92 11.58
N ALA A 131 50.80 20.17 12.62
CA ALA A 131 51.03 21.25 13.55
C ALA A 131 52.38 21.12 14.26
N ALA A 132 52.71 19.92 14.74
CA ALA A 132 54.00 19.63 15.37
C ALA A 132 55.18 19.80 14.39
N GLN A 133 55.04 19.34 13.15
CA GLN A 133 56.07 19.55 12.11
C GLN A 133 56.28 21.04 11.83
N LEU A 134 55.21 21.82 11.82
CA LEU A 134 55.27 23.26 11.58
C LEU A 134 55.96 23.98 12.74
N GLU A 135 55.74 23.55 13.98
CA GLU A 135 56.47 24.07 15.16
C GLU A 135 57.96 23.72 15.12
N ILE A 136 58.33 22.48 14.78
CA ILE A 136 59.73 22.06 14.64
C ILE A 136 60.42 22.91 13.56
N LYS A 137 59.78 23.09 12.39
CA LYS A 137 60.35 23.91 11.31
C LYS A 137 60.49 25.37 11.71
N LYS A 138 59.55 25.93 12.48
CA LYS A 138 59.68 27.28 13.03
C LYS A 138 60.88 27.39 13.99
N ALA A 139 61.06 26.40 14.88
CA ALA A 139 62.20 26.38 15.79
C ALA A 139 63.54 26.28 15.04
N GLU A 140 63.62 25.44 14.00
CA GLU A 140 64.81 25.34 13.13
C GLU A 140 65.12 26.68 12.44
N ILE A 141 64.10 27.38 11.93
CA ILE A 141 64.27 28.70 11.30
C ILE A 141 64.81 29.72 12.30
N GLU A 142 64.24 29.79 13.50
CA GLU A 142 64.72 30.72 14.53
C GLU A 142 66.14 30.37 15.01
N GLN A 143 66.47 29.08 15.13
CA GLN A 143 67.83 28.64 15.41
C GLN A 143 68.80 29.08 14.31
N ALA A 144 68.48 28.82 13.03
CA ALA A 144 69.32 29.23 11.91
C ALA A 144 69.49 30.76 11.84
N LYS A 145 68.42 31.52 12.11
CA LYS A 145 68.45 32.98 12.17
C LYS A 145 69.34 33.49 13.31
N SER A 146 69.29 32.85 14.47
CA SER A 146 70.17 33.17 15.61
C SER A 146 71.65 32.89 15.28
N GLU A 147 71.93 31.80 14.56
CA GLU A 147 73.27 31.45 14.11
C GLU A 147 73.80 32.45 13.09
N VAL A 148 72.99 32.85 12.10
CA VAL A 148 73.35 33.90 11.13
C VAL A 148 73.69 35.20 11.86
N LYS A 149 72.82 35.64 12.79
CA LYS A 149 73.05 36.86 13.58
C LYS A 149 74.33 36.77 14.41
N PHE A 150 74.63 35.60 14.98
CA PHE A 150 75.87 35.36 15.72
C PHE A 150 77.10 35.47 14.81
N ARG A 151 77.06 34.88 13.62
CA ARG A 151 78.14 34.98 12.62
C ARG A 151 78.34 36.43 12.13
N GLU A 152 77.25 37.16 11.91
CA GLU A 152 77.29 38.60 11.54
C GLU A 152 77.95 39.45 12.64
N ASN A 153 77.57 39.24 13.90
CA ASN A 153 78.18 39.92 15.05
C ASN A 153 79.67 39.59 15.21
N HIS A 154 80.07 38.34 14.97
CA HIS A 154 81.48 37.95 14.98
C HIS A 154 82.26 38.63 13.86
N ALA A 155 81.73 38.66 12.64
CA ALA A 155 82.35 39.33 11.51
C ALA A 155 82.48 40.85 11.75
N SER A 156 81.45 41.50 12.31
CA SER A 156 81.49 42.94 12.60
C SER A 156 82.52 43.27 13.70
N THR A 157 82.53 42.50 14.79
CA THR A 157 83.49 42.66 15.89
C THR A 157 84.92 42.44 15.39
N SER A 158 85.14 41.42 14.56
CA SER A 158 86.46 41.13 13.98
C SER A 158 86.94 42.28 13.08
N ARG A 159 86.06 42.84 12.24
CA ARG A 159 86.37 44.03 11.44
C ARG A 159 86.68 45.25 12.30
N GLU A 160 85.97 45.45 13.41
CA GLU A 160 86.23 46.57 14.32
C GLU A 160 87.57 46.43 15.04
N LEU A 161 87.93 45.23 15.50
CA LEU A 161 89.23 44.95 16.10
C LEU A 161 90.38 45.23 15.13
N VAL A 162 90.28 44.79 13.88
CA VAL A 162 91.27 45.10 12.83
C VAL A 162 91.40 46.61 12.63
N LYS A 163 90.29 47.34 12.52
CA LYS A 163 90.31 48.81 12.42
C LYS A 163 90.98 49.49 13.62
N ARG A 164 90.75 48.99 14.84
CA ARG A 164 91.39 49.52 16.06
C ARG A 164 92.89 49.25 16.06
N MET A 165 93.33 48.06 15.65
CA MET A 165 94.74 47.70 15.51
C MET A 165 95.44 48.58 14.47
N GLU A 166 94.83 48.81 13.30
CA GLU A 166 95.36 49.73 12.29
C GLU A 166 95.50 51.17 12.79
N LYS A 167 94.57 51.63 13.64
CA LYS A 167 94.60 52.98 14.21
C LYS A 167 95.72 53.14 15.24
N LEU A 168 96.02 52.09 16.02
CA LEU A 168 97.14 52.06 16.97
C LEU A 168 98.49 51.97 16.26
N ALA A 169 98.57 51.30 15.11
CA ALA A 169 99.80 51.19 14.32
C ALA A 169 100.20 52.49 13.58
N LYS A 170 99.31 53.50 13.53
CA LYS A 170 99.55 54.80 12.90
C LYS A 170 99.91 55.93 13.91
N LEU A 171 100.03 55.60 15.19
CA LEU A 171 100.60 56.45 16.25
C LEU A 171 102.07 56.08 16.46
#